data_AF-A0A5P1EFX2-F1
#
_entry.id   AF-A0A5P1EFX2-F1
#
_cell.length_a   1.000
_cell.length_b   1.000
_cell.length_c   1.000
_cell.angle_alpha   90.00
_cell.angle_beta   90.00
_cell.angle_gamma   90.00
#
_symmetry.space_group_name_H-M   'P 1'
#
loop_
_entity.id
_entity.type
_entity.pdbx_description
1 polymer ?
#
loop_
_entity_poly.entity_id
_entity_poly.type
_entity_poly.pdbx_seq_one_letter_code
_entity_poly.pdbx_strand_id
1 'polypeptide(L)'
;MADAVKDLNSTTSTSEETLTLKSPKSKLRCIVKLGGAAITHKNELESINEESLGTVCSQLRRAMVSPESSSPAKVVGMDWSRRGGDPIVSDVDELRGSDLGLDNSFIVVHGAGSFGHFQASRSGVHKGGLHLPLVKAGFVATRISVTSLNLEIVRALAREGIPAVGMSPFACGWSTRERNIASADASQIVEALQAGFVPVLHGDAVIDHTLDCTILSGDVIIRHLAQLLMPEYVVFLTDVLGVYDRPPTDPKAILLREIAVGEDGDWSIVKPTPDHMKGKVEITVAAHDTTGGMETKILEAAVIAKLGVDVYITKAGTDHCRRALRGEVHDIPDDWLGTVIRSKRK
;
A
#
# COMPACT_ATOMS: atom_id res chain seq x y z
N MET A 1 17.71 -36.09 60.57
CA MET A 1 18.00 -36.49 59.18
C MET A 1 17.07 -35.66 58.31
N ALA A 2 17.38 -34.41 57.95
CA ALA A 2 18.63 -33.92 57.32
C ALA A 2 18.92 -34.82 56.11
N ASP A 3 18.79 -34.38 54.86
CA ASP A 3 19.48 -33.29 54.14
C ASP A 3 18.86 -33.24 52.73
N ALA A 4 18.93 -32.22 51.87
CA ALA A 4 19.57 -30.92 51.89
C ALA A 4 18.86 -30.02 50.86
N VAL A 5 18.59 -28.79 51.28
CA VAL A 5 18.61 -27.62 50.42
C VAL A 5 20.08 -27.29 50.16
N LYS A 6 20.50 -27.13 48.90
CA LYS A 6 21.54 -26.16 48.49
C LYS A 6 21.74 -26.12 46.98
N ASP A 7 21.73 -24.87 46.51
CA ASP A 7 22.52 -24.33 45.42
C ASP A 7 22.26 -24.84 43.98
N LEU A 8 21.58 -24.01 43.20
CA LEU A 8 22.16 -23.50 41.95
C LEU A 8 21.48 -22.16 41.57
N ASN A 9 21.90 -21.09 42.26
CA ASN A 9 21.90 -19.76 41.66
C ASN A 9 23.12 -19.70 40.72
N SER A 10 22.90 -19.89 39.43
CA SER A 10 23.88 -19.52 38.40
C SER A 10 23.18 -18.68 37.34
N THR A 11 23.38 -17.38 37.47
CA THR A 11 23.44 -16.36 36.40
C THR A 11 23.43 -16.92 34.98
N THR A 12 22.31 -16.81 34.29
CA THR A 12 22.29 -16.68 32.82
C THR A 12 21.93 -15.25 32.49
N SER A 13 22.97 -14.45 32.22
CA SER A 13 22.83 -13.18 31.53
C SER A 13 22.18 -13.44 30.18
N THR A 14 20.89 -13.17 30.06
CA THR A 14 20.25 -13.01 28.75
C THR A 14 20.76 -11.70 28.18
N SER A 15 21.83 -11.78 27.39
CA SER A 15 22.18 -10.75 26.44
C SER A 15 20.99 -10.57 25.50
N GLU A 16 20.35 -9.40 25.55
CA GLU A 16 19.48 -8.91 24.48
C GLU A 16 20.33 -8.84 23.20
N GLU A 17 20.29 -9.89 22.39
CA GLU A 17 20.70 -9.81 20.99
C GLU A 17 19.69 -8.90 20.30
N THR A 18 20.03 -7.61 20.28
CA THR A 18 19.43 -6.66 19.35
C THR A 18 19.77 -7.18 17.96
N LEU A 19 18.80 -7.80 17.30
CA LEU A 19 18.86 -8.15 15.89
C LEU A 19 19.09 -6.85 15.11
N THR A 20 20.36 -6.50 14.90
CA THR A 20 20.74 -5.47 13.95
C THR A 20 20.37 -5.99 12.58
N LEU A 21 19.18 -5.61 12.11
CA LEU A 21 18.73 -5.79 10.73
C LEU A 21 19.86 -5.29 9.83
N LYS A 22 20.49 -6.22 9.10
CA LYS A 22 21.47 -5.86 8.07
C LYS A 22 20.77 -4.92 7.10
N SER A 23 21.36 -3.73 6.88
CA SER A 23 20.83 -2.76 5.93
C SER A 23 20.61 -3.44 4.57
N PRO A 24 19.47 -3.21 3.90
CA PRO A 24 19.22 -3.83 2.60
C PRO A 24 20.34 -3.50 1.61
N LYS A 25 20.63 -4.43 0.69
CA LYS A 25 21.70 -4.29 -0.32
C LYS A 25 21.51 -3.07 -1.24
N SER A 26 20.27 -2.57 -1.36
CA SER A 26 19.87 -1.33 -2.04
C SER A 26 18.81 -0.60 -1.22
N LYS A 27 18.72 0.72 -1.37
CA LYS A 27 17.66 1.53 -0.76
C LYS A 27 16.30 1.15 -1.37
N LEU A 28 15.24 1.09 -0.56
CA LEU A 28 13.88 0.89 -1.07
C LEU A 28 13.52 2.06 -1.99
N ARG A 29 13.12 1.79 -3.23
CA ARG A 29 12.83 2.83 -4.21
C ARG A 29 11.42 3.38 -4.03
N CYS A 30 10.41 2.50 -4.00
CA CYS A 30 9.02 2.94 -4.00
C CYS A 30 8.10 2.06 -3.16
N ILE A 31 7.21 2.68 -2.40
CA ILE A 31 6.00 2.02 -1.88
C ILE A 31 4.82 2.51 -2.70
N VAL A 32 4.11 1.61 -3.37
CA VAL A 32 2.95 1.93 -4.20
C VAL A 32 1.65 1.44 -3.56
N LYS A 33 0.65 2.32 -3.50
CA LYS A 33 -0.72 1.97 -3.19
C LYS A 33 -1.53 1.70 -4.44
N LEU A 34 -2.19 0.55 -4.51
CA LEU A 34 -3.31 0.33 -5.42
C LEU A 34 -4.62 0.68 -4.70
N GLY A 35 -5.19 1.85 -4.97
CA GLY A 35 -6.45 2.25 -4.37
C GLY A 35 -7.58 1.29 -4.73
N GLY A 36 -8.39 0.86 -3.75
CA GLY A 36 -9.43 -0.14 -3.98
C GLY A 36 -10.41 0.26 -5.10
N ALA A 37 -10.81 1.53 -5.16
CA ALA A 37 -11.67 2.04 -6.24
C ALA A 37 -10.99 2.08 -7.63
N ALA A 38 -9.66 2.02 -7.68
CA ALA A 38 -8.90 2.01 -8.93
C ALA A 38 -8.84 0.61 -9.56
N ILE A 39 -8.87 -0.45 -8.73
CA ILE A 39 -8.69 -1.84 -9.16
C ILE A 39 -9.93 -2.72 -8.94
N THR A 40 -11.00 -2.19 -8.34
CA THR A 40 -12.28 -2.89 -8.12
C THR A 40 -13.45 -2.02 -8.54
N HIS A 41 -14.58 -2.63 -8.86
CA HIS A 41 -15.83 -1.91 -9.12
C HIS A 41 -16.53 -1.57 -7.79
N LYS A 42 -16.43 -0.31 -7.36
CA LYS A 42 -16.89 0.16 -6.04
C LYS A 42 -18.34 -0.20 -5.69
N ASN A 43 -19.21 -0.29 -6.69
CA ASN A 43 -20.65 -0.52 -6.51
C ASN A 43 -21.06 -1.99 -6.72
N GLU A 44 -20.11 -2.87 -7.00
CA GLU A 44 -20.36 -4.28 -7.27
C GLU A 44 -19.53 -5.13 -6.29
N LEU A 45 -20.23 -5.93 -5.49
CA LEU A 45 -19.62 -6.75 -4.45
C LEU A 45 -18.58 -7.69 -5.05
N GLU A 46 -17.37 -7.67 -4.50
CA GLU A 46 -16.28 -8.60 -4.87
C GLU A 46 -15.98 -8.64 -6.38
N SER A 47 -16.06 -7.49 -7.04
CA SER A 47 -15.81 -7.34 -8.47
C SER A 47 -14.51 -6.58 -8.77
N ILE A 48 -13.62 -7.21 -9.53
CA ILE A 48 -12.31 -6.67 -9.95
C ILE A 48 -12.47 -5.92 -11.27
N ASN A 49 -11.80 -4.77 -11.37
CA ASN A 49 -11.63 -4.10 -12.67
C ASN A 49 -10.38 -4.68 -13.35
N GLU A 50 -10.56 -5.76 -14.11
CA GLU A 50 -9.48 -6.53 -14.74
C GLU A 50 -8.65 -5.69 -15.72
N GLU A 51 -9.30 -4.80 -16.49
CA GLU A 51 -8.61 -3.91 -17.44
C GLU A 51 -7.65 -2.95 -16.72
N SER A 52 -8.16 -2.31 -15.65
CA SER A 52 -7.35 -1.39 -14.84
C SER A 52 -6.23 -2.12 -14.12
N LEU A 53 -6.52 -3.27 -13.51
CA LEU A 53 -5.53 -4.08 -12.79
C LEU A 53 -4.41 -4.55 -13.73
N GLY A 54 -4.75 -5.10 -14.91
CA GLY A 54 -3.77 -5.52 -15.90
C GLY A 54 -2.89 -4.36 -16.38
N THR A 55 -3.50 -3.21 -16.69
CA THR A 55 -2.78 -2.00 -17.11
C THR A 55 -1.80 -1.53 -16.02
N VAL A 56 -2.23 -1.50 -14.76
CA VAL A 56 -1.39 -1.10 -13.62
C VAL A 56 -0.23 -2.08 -13.41
N CYS A 57 -0.47 -3.39 -13.48
CA CYS A 57 0.59 -4.39 -13.33
C CYS A 57 1.66 -4.25 -14.43
N SER A 58 1.23 -4.04 -15.68
CA SER A 58 2.14 -3.81 -16.81
C SER A 58 2.94 -2.50 -16.65
N GLN A 59 2.29 -1.42 -16.20
CA GLN A 59 2.97 -0.15 -15.92
C GLN A 59 3.98 -0.26 -14.77
N LEU A 60 3.65 -1.01 -13.72
CA LEU A 60 4.55 -1.29 -12.62
C LEU A 60 5.77 -2.10 -13.09
N ARG A 61 5.56 -3.17 -13.85
CA ARG A 61 6.65 -3.96 -14.47
C ARG A 61 7.60 -3.06 -15.26
N ARG A 62 7.05 -2.17 -16.09
CA ARG A 62 7.81 -1.20 -16.91
C ARG A 62 8.55 -0.12 -16.11
N ALA A 63 8.15 0.15 -14.88
CA ALA A 63 8.86 1.06 -13.98
C ALA A 63 10.04 0.37 -13.26
N MET A 64 9.96 -0.96 -13.13
CA MET A 64 10.99 -1.80 -12.51
C MET A 64 12.05 -2.29 -13.50
N VAL A 65 11.78 -2.26 -14.82
CA VAL A 65 12.80 -2.54 -15.85
C VAL A 65 13.89 -1.46 -15.81
N SER A 66 15.15 -1.88 -15.71
CA SER A 66 16.30 -0.96 -15.81
C SER A 66 16.38 -0.32 -17.21
N PRO A 67 16.67 0.99 -17.32
CA PRO A 67 16.88 1.66 -18.61
C PRO A 67 18.00 1.04 -19.46
N GLU A 68 18.94 0.35 -18.83
CA GLU A 68 20.10 -0.28 -19.47
C GLU A 68 19.77 -1.62 -20.15
N SER A 69 18.58 -2.20 -19.91
CA SER A 69 18.17 -3.42 -20.62
C SER A 69 17.74 -3.06 -22.05
N SER A 70 18.66 -3.24 -23.00
CA SER A 70 18.52 -2.80 -24.39
C SER A 70 17.59 -3.66 -25.26
N SER A 71 16.90 -4.65 -24.69
CA SER A 71 15.86 -5.44 -25.38
C SER A 71 14.58 -5.44 -24.57
N PRO A 72 13.39 -5.41 -25.21
CA PRO A 72 12.15 -5.72 -24.51
C PRO A 72 12.26 -7.17 -24.03
N ALA A 73 12.68 -7.35 -22.77
CA ALA A 73 12.73 -8.67 -22.16
C ALA A 73 11.35 -9.30 -22.32
N LYS A 74 11.30 -10.47 -22.95
CA LYS A 74 10.07 -11.26 -23.05
C LYS A 74 9.50 -11.38 -21.63
N VAL A 75 8.23 -11.02 -21.45
CA VAL A 75 7.58 -11.17 -20.14
C VAL A 75 7.41 -12.66 -19.88
N VAL A 76 8.18 -13.19 -18.95
CA VAL A 76 8.03 -14.56 -18.46
C VAL A 76 7.24 -14.50 -17.17
N GLY A 77 5.99 -14.96 -17.23
CA GLY A 77 5.11 -15.03 -16.06
C GLY A 77 5.61 -16.03 -15.01
N MET A 78 5.33 -15.73 -13.75
CA MET A 78 5.72 -16.53 -12.58
C MET A 78 4.53 -17.25 -11.92
N ASP A 79 3.30 -16.96 -12.35
CA ASP A 79 2.12 -17.67 -11.84
C ASP A 79 1.95 -19.02 -12.54
N TRP A 80 2.64 -20.03 -12.01
CA TRP A 80 2.49 -21.43 -12.44
C TRP A 80 1.46 -22.19 -11.60
N SER A 81 0.80 -21.49 -10.67
CA SER A 81 -0.22 -22.07 -9.82
C SER A 81 -1.50 -22.24 -10.65
N ARG A 82 -1.82 -23.49 -10.99
CA ARG A 82 -2.98 -23.79 -11.84
C ARG A 82 -4.27 -23.25 -11.19
N ARG A 83 -5.01 -22.41 -11.90
CA ARG A 83 -6.46 -22.27 -11.73
C ARG A 83 -7.13 -22.95 -12.92
N GLY A 84 -8.22 -23.67 -12.67
CA GLY A 84 -8.97 -24.30 -13.76
C GLY A 84 -9.45 -23.25 -14.76
N GLY A 85 -9.07 -23.40 -16.03
CA GLY A 85 -9.53 -22.54 -17.14
C GLY A 85 -8.48 -21.57 -17.71
N ASP A 86 -7.39 -21.30 -17.00
CA ASP A 86 -6.36 -20.37 -17.49
C ASP A 86 -5.34 -21.09 -18.40
N PRO A 87 -5.03 -20.56 -19.60
CA PRO A 87 -3.96 -21.11 -20.43
C PRO A 87 -2.59 -20.92 -19.75
N ILE A 88 -1.69 -21.88 -19.94
CA ILE A 88 -0.30 -21.78 -19.45
C ILE A 88 0.39 -20.66 -20.23
N VAL A 89 0.74 -19.55 -19.56
CA VAL A 89 1.39 -18.40 -20.19
C VAL A 89 2.93 -18.51 -20.13
N SER A 90 3.49 -19.45 -19.35
CA SER A 90 4.91 -19.42 -19.00
C SER A 90 5.52 -20.82 -19.00
N ASP A 91 6.59 -21.00 -19.78
CA ASP A 91 7.40 -22.21 -19.75
C ASP A 91 8.47 -22.06 -18.65
N VAL A 92 8.40 -22.91 -17.62
CA VAL A 92 9.32 -22.90 -16.46
C VAL A 92 10.78 -22.97 -16.90
N ASP A 93 11.04 -23.61 -18.05
CA ASP A 93 12.38 -23.72 -18.61
C ASP A 93 12.95 -22.36 -19.05
N GLU A 94 12.12 -21.34 -19.30
CA GLU A 94 12.55 -19.97 -19.63
C GLU A 94 13.08 -19.17 -18.42
N LEU A 95 12.76 -19.60 -17.19
CA LEU A 95 13.36 -19.03 -15.97
C LEU A 95 14.73 -19.62 -15.63
N ARG A 96 15.18 -20.67 -16.33
CA ARG A 96 16.49 -21.27 -16.10
C ARG A 96 17.59 -20.37 -16.68
N GLY A 97 18.25 -19.61 -15.81
CA GLY A 97 19.43 -18.82 -16.16
C GLY A 97 19.17 -17.41 -16.69
N SER A 98 17.92 -16.93 -16.63
CA SER A 98 17.57 -15.56 -16.98
C SER A 98 17.73 -14.63 -15.76
N ASP A 99 18.53 -13.58 -15.92
CA ASP A 99 18.40 -12.40 -15.06
C ASP A 99 17.08 -11.70 -15.42
N LEU A 100 16.25 -11.44 -14.41
CA LEU A 100 14.93 -10.83 -14.60
C LEU A 100 15.01 -9.36 -15.03
N GLY A 101 16.20 -8.74 -14.90
CA GLY A 101 16.46 -7.34 -15.30
C GLY A 101 15.57 -6.35 -14.55
N LEU A 102 15.20 -6.72 -13.32
CA LEU A 102 14.18 -6.07 -12.52
C LEU A 102 14.78 -5.45 -11.26
N ASP A 103 14.53 -4.15 -11.08
CA ASP A 103 14.69 -3.49 -9.80
C ASP A 103 13.47 -3.80 -8.91
N ASN A 104 13.59 -4.83 -8.08
CA ASN A 104 12.55 -5.29 -7.15
C ASN A 104 12.47 -4.48 -5.86
N SER A 105 13.08 -3.29 -5.79
CA SER A 105 13.07 -2.41 -4.62
C SER A 105 11.72 -1.70 -4.43
N PHE A 106 10.63 -2.48 -4.47
CA PHE A 106 9.25 -2.02 -4.40
C PHE A 106 8.46 -2.79 -3.33
N ILE A 107 7.52 -2.09 -2.68
CA ILE A 107 6.44 -2.71 -1.91
C ILE A 107 5.11 -2.28 -2.52
N VAL A 108 4.18 -3.22 -2.68
CA VAL A 108 2.81 -2.94 -3.12
C VAL A 108 1.88 -3.05 -1.92
N VAL A 109 0.97 -2.09 -1.76
CA VAL A 109 -0.12 -2.16 -0.79
C VAL A 109 -1.43 -1.90 -1.52
N HIS A 110 -2.46 -2.73 -1.37
CA HIS A 110 -3.75 -2.44 -1.98
C HIS A 110 -4.85 -2.09 -0.96
N GLY A 111 -5.81 -1.27 -1.39
CA GLY A 111 -7.05 -1.06 -0.64
C GLY A 111 -7.99 -2.25 -0.79
N ALA A 112 -8.94 -2.40 0.14
CA ALA A 112 -9.87 -3.52 0.12
C ALA A 112 -10.95 -3.39 -0.99
N GLY A 113 -11.28 -2.17 -1.42
CA GLY A 113 -12.27 -1.95 -2.48
C GLY A 113 -13.63 -2.60 -2.16
N SER A 114 -14.25 -3.18 -3.18
CA SER A 114 -15.50 -3.94 -3.02
C SER A 114 -15.36 -5.27 -2.26
N PHE A 115 -14.14 -5.69 -1.92
CA PHE A 115 -13.83 -6.91 -1.17
C PHE A 115 -13.67 -6.68 0.35
N GLY A 116 -13.91 -5.47 0.85
CA GLY A 116 -13.90 -5.23 2.30
C GLY A 116 -14.97 -4.28 2.78
N HIS A 117 -15.26 -3.22 2.02
CA HIS A 117 -16.19 -2.20 2.48
C HIS A 117 -17.61 -2.73 2.71
N PHE A 118 -18.10 -3.63 1.86
CA PHE A 118 -19.44 -4.19 1.98
C PHE A 118 -19.61 -5.00 3.27
N GLN A 119 -18.68 -5.91 3.53
CA GLN A 119 -18.68 -6.82 4.68
C GLN A 119 -18.44 -6.03 5.97
N ALA A 120 -17.42 -5.18 6.02
CA ALA A 120 -17.01 -4.45 7.22
C ALA A 120 -18.01 -3.36 7.64
N SER A 121 -18.64 -2.69 6.68
CA SER A 121 -19.66 -1.67 6.95
C SER A 121 -20.95 -2.31 7.49
N ARG A 122 -21.44 -3.35 6.80
CA ARG A 122 -22.70 -4.04 7.15
C ARG A 122 -22.65 -4.71 8.53
N SER A 123 -21.48 -5.21 8.93
CA SER A 123 -21.29 -5.94 10.19
C SER A 123 -20.78 -5.10 11.35
N GLY A 124 -20.28 -3.89 11.09
CA GLY A 124 -19.72 -3.01 12.13
C GLY A 124 -18.31 -3.39 12.59
N VAL A 125 -17.53 -4.16 11.83
CA VAL A 125 -16.14 -4.57 12.19
C VAL A 125 -15.24 -3.39 12.55
N HIS A 126 -15.39 -2.26 11.85
CA HIS A 126 -14.65 -1.03 12.11
C HIS A 126 -14.95 -0.41 13.50
N LYS A 127 -16.07 -0.77 14.12
CA LYS A 127 -16.49 -0.30 15.45
C LYS A 127 -16.01 -1.20 16.59
N GLY A 128 -15.55 -2.41 16.27
CA GLY A 128 -15.14 -3.39 17.27
C GLY A 128 -16.27 -4.20 17.88
N GLY A 129 -15.94 -5.00 18.90
CA GLY A 129 -16.89 -5.84 19.64
C GLY A 129 -16.98 -7.27 19.11
N LEU A 130 -15.85 -8.02 19.09
CA LEU A 130 -15.82 -9.41 18.61
C LEU A 130 -16.67 -10.37 19.46
N HIS A 131 -17.12 -9.95 20.64
CA HIS A 131 -18.10 -10.69 21.43
C HIS A 131 -19.49 -10.75 20.75
N LEU A 132 -19.82 -9.81 19.87
CA LEU A 132 -21.07 -9.80 19.12
C LEU A 132 -20.99 -10.76 17.92
N PRO A 133 -21.93 -11.72 17.76
CA PRO A 133 -21.90 -12.68 16.66
C PRO A 133 -21.85 -12.06 15.27
N LEU A 134 -22.56 -10.95 15.05
CA LEU A 134 -22.58 -10.23 13.77
C LEU A 134 -21.21 -9.64 13.43
N VAL A 135 -20.53 -9.02 14.39
CA VAL A 135 -19.19 -8.44 14.22
C VAL A 135 -18.18 -9.56 13.97
N LYS A 136 -18.25 -10.65 14.73
CA LYS A 136 -17.37 -11.82 14.54
C LYS A 136 -17.54 -12.45 13.15
N ALA A 137 -18.78 -12.67 12.70
CA ALA A 137 -19.05 -13.16 11.35
C ALA A 137 -18.57 -12.18 10.28
N GLY A 138 -18.77 -10.87 10.51
CA GLY A 138 -18.26 -9.80 9.68
C GLY A 138 -16.75 -9.78 9.54
N PHE A 139 -16.03 -10.00 10.64
CA PHE A 139 -14.57 -10.06 10.68
C PHE A 139 -14.09 -11.20 9.79
N VAL A 140 -14.67 -12.39 9.95
CA VAL A 140 -14.38 -13.57 9.11
C VAL A 140 -14.67 -13.28 7.63
N ALA A 141 -15.85 -12.76 7.30
CA ALA A 141 -16.23 -12.49 5.92
C ALA A 141 -15.35 -11.43 5.25
N THR A 142 -15.01 -10.35 5.99
CA THR A 142 -14.12 -9.29 5.51
C THR A 142 -12.73 -9.86 5.20
N ARG A 143 -12.19 -10.69 6.10
CA ARG A 143 -10.88 -11.34 5.94
C ARG A 143 -10.83 -12.27 4.73
N ILE A 144 -11.83 -13.15 4.58
CA ILE A 144 -11.93 -14.06 3.43
C ILE A 144 -11.90 -13.26 2.13
N SER A 145 -12.74 -12.24 2.05
CA SER A 145 -12.90 -11.43 0.84
C SER A 145 -11.63 -10.65 0.49
N VAL A 146 -11.06 -9.89 1.43
CA VAL A 146 -9.87 -9.07 1.14
C VAL A 146 -8.61 -9.91 0.86
N THR A 147 -8.49 -11.08 1.49
CA THR A 147 -7.40 -12.03 1.19
C THR A 147 -7.57 -12.66 -0.19
N SER A 148 -8.82 -12.86 -0.64
CA SER A 148 -9.11 -13.32 -2.00
C SER A 148 -8.70 -12.27 -3.03
N LEU A 149 -9.01 -10.99 -2.81
CA LEU A 149 -8.53 -9.89 -3.66
C LEU A 149 -7.00 -9.84 -3.71
N ASN A 150 -6.33 -10.00 -2.56
CA ASN A 150 -4.87 -10.03 -2.50
C ASN A 150 -4.29 -11.15 -3.37
N LEU A 151 -4.89 -12.34 -3.36
CA LEU A 151 -4.47 -13.44 -4.22
C LEU A 151 -4.60 -13.08 -5.70
N GLU A 152 -5.71 -12.46 -6.14
CA GLU A 152 -5.88 -12.06 -7.55
C GLU A 152 -4.84 -11.03 -7.98
N ILE A 153 -4.54 -10.05 -7.12
CA ILE A 153 -3.52 -9.02 -7.40
C ILE A 153 -2.13 -9.65 -7.49
N VAL A 154 -1.77 -10.54 -6.55
CA VAL A 154 -0.50 -11.27 -6.59
C VAL A 154 -0.37 -12.09 -7.87
N ARG A 155 -1.45 -12.78 -8.30
CA ARG A 155 -1.46 -13.51 -9.58
C ARG A 155 -1.28 -12.58 -10.77
N ALA A 156 -1.97 -11.44 -10.81
CA ALA A 156 -1.84 -10.46 -11.88
C ALA A 156 -0.40 -9.91 -12.00
N LEU A 157 0.23 -9.57 -10.88
CA LEU A 157 1.63 -9.14 -10.83
C LEU A 157 2.58 -10.26 -11.28
N ALA A 158 2.36 -11.49 -10.81
CA ALA A 158 3.16 -12.64 -11.19
C ALA A 158 3.04 -12.97 -12.68
N ARG A 159 1.87 -12.83 -13.29
CA ARG A 159 1.68 -12.99 -14.75
C ARG A 159 2.48 -11.95 -15.56
N GLU A 160 2.70 -10.76 -15.02
CA GLU A 160 3.61 -9.74 -15.59
C GLU A 160 5.10 -9.98 -15.26
N GLY A 161 5.44 -11.14 -14.69
CA GLY A 161 6.80 -11.53 -14.35
C GLY A 161 7.38 -10.79 -13.15
N ILE A 162 6.54 -10.17 -12.32
CA ILE A 162 6.96 -9.56 -11.05
C ILE A 162 6.98 -10.67 -9.98
N PRO A 163 8.08 -10.85 -9.22
CA PRO A 163 8.19 -11.87 -8.16
C PRO A 163 7.40 -11.43 -6.90
N ALA A 164 6.09 -11.32 -7.04
CA ALA A 164 5.17 -10.83 -6.02
C ALA A 164 4.84 -11.89 -4.97
N VAL A 165 4.87 -11.52 -3.69
CA VAL A 165 4.47 -12.39 -2.57
C VAL A 165 3.45 -11.69 -1.67
N GLY A 166 2.29 -12.32 -1.47
CA GLY A 166 1.22 -11.79 -0.63
C GLY A 166 1.55 -11.92 0.86
N MET A 167 1.39 -10.84 1.62
CA MET A 167 1.65 -10.78 3.05
C MET A 167 0.49 -10.08 3.76
N SER A 168 -0.37 -10.84 4.44
CA SER A 168 -1.50 -10.29 5.18
C SER A 168 -1.03 -9.64 6.49
N PRO A 169 -1.36 -8.35 6.76
CA PRO A 169 -1.03 -7.72 8.04
C PRO A 169 -1.50 -8.52 9.26
N PHE A 170 -2.74 -9.03 9.26
CA PHE A 170 -3.23 -9.88 10.36
C PHE A 170 -2.39 -11.15 10.53
N ALA A 171 -2.03 -11.83 9.42
CA ALA A 171 -1.25 -13.06 9.47
C ALA A 171 0.19 -12.82 9.94
N CYS A 172 0.75 -11.64 9.62
CA CYS A 172 2.03 -11.16 10.14
C CYS A 172 1.95 -10.63 11.58
N GLY A 173 0.80 -10.80 12.27
CA GLY A 173 0.64 -10.44 13.67
C GLY A 173 0.49 -8.94 13.94
N TRP A 174 0.15 -8.15 12.92
CA TRP A 174 -0.08 -6.72 13.11
C TRP A 174 -1.38 -6.50 13.90
N SER A 175 -1.35 -5.56 14.84
CA SER A 175 -2.45 -5.23 15.72
C SER A 175 -2.56 -3.73 15.96
N THR A 176 -3.73 -3.31 16.43
CA THR A 176 -4.00 -1.92 16.79
C THR A 176 -4.38 -1.76 18.27
N ARG A 177 -4.37 -0.53 18.75
CA ARG A 177 -4.97 -0.10 20.01
C ARG A 177 -5.66 1.21 19.75
N GLU A 178 -6.95 1.29 20.01
CA GLU A 178 -7.75 2.49 19.73
C GLU A 178 -7.61 2.94 18.27
N ARG A 179 -7.59 1.98 17.34
CA ARG A 179 -7.42 2.16 15.88
C ARG A 179 -6.05 2.67 15.42
N ASN A 180 -5.09 2.83 16.33
CA ASN A 180 -3.70 3.14 15.99
C ASN A 180 -2.86 1.87 15.98
N ILE A 181 -1.85 1.78 15.12
CA ILE A 181 -0.92 0.63 15.11
C ILE A 181 -0.31 0.48 16.50
N ALA A 182 -0.46 -0.71 17.08
CA ALA A 182 0.13 -1.09 18.36
C ALA A 182 1.34 -2.02 18.17
N SER A 183 1.25 -2.94 17.21
CA SER A 183 2.34 -3.82 16.80
C SER A 183 2.28 -4.00 15.29
N ALA A 184 3.41 -3.82 14.61
CA ALA A 184 3.53 -4.02 13.16
C ALA A 184 5.01 -4.21 12.80
N ASP A 185 5.50 -5.42 13.05
CA ASP A 185 6.86 -5.82 12.69
C ASP A 185 7.00 -5.97 11.16
N ALA A 186 8.13 -5.49 10.64
CA ALA A 186 8.43 -5.49 9.20
C ALA A 186 9.58 -6.46 8.84
N SER A 187 10.05 -7.30 9.76
CA SER A 187 11.20 -8.18 9.53
C SER A 187 10.98 -9.09 8.32
N GLN A 188 9.83 -9.77 8.25
CA GLN A 188 9.49 -10.64 7.12
C GLN A 188 9.38 -9.89 5.79
N ILE A 189 8.95 -8.61 5.82
CA ILE A 189 8.87 -7.76 4.62
C ILE A 189 10.29 -7.44 4.13
N VAL A 190 11.19 -7.11 5.07
CA VAL A 190 12.60 -6.84 4.77
C VAL A 190 13.30 -8.10 4.26
N GLU A 191 13.06 -9.26 4.86
CA GLU A 191 13.58 -10.56 4.40
C GLU A 191 13.11 -10.88 2.98
N ALA A 192 11.82 -10.66 2.67
CA ALA A 192 11.28 -10.85 1.34
C ALA A 192 11.95 -9.92 0.30
N LEU A 193 12.12 -8.64 0.62
CA LEU A 193 12.86 -7.70 -0.22
C LEU A 193 14.32 -8.14 -0.44
N GLN A 194 15.00 -8.59 0.61
CA GLN A 194 16.38 -9.07 0.54
C GLN A 194 16.52 -10.35 -0.29
N ALA A 195 15.48 -11.18 -0.33
CA ALA A 195 15.38 -12.36 -1.19
C ALA A 195 14.99 -12.02 -2.64
N GLY A 196 14.75 -10.75 -2.97
CA GLY A 196 14.41 -10.28 -4.31
C GLY A 196 12.92 -10.39 -4.66
N PHE A 197 12.06 -10.62 -3.68
CA PHE A 197 10.60 -10.56 -3.87
C PHE A 197 10.08 -9.13 -3.78
N VAL A 198 8.87 -8.94 -4.31
CA VAL A 198 8.07 -7.73 -4.16
C VAL A 198 6.94 -8.03 -3.17
N PRO A 199 7.03 -7.57 -1.91
CA PRO A 199 5.96 -7.79 -0.93
C PRO A 199 4.66 -7.08 -1.34
N VAL A 200 3.54 -7.80 -1.22
CA VAL A 200 2.19 -7.28 -1.50
C VAL A 200 1.35 -7.38 -0.23
N LEU A 201 1.08 -6.23 0.38
CA LEU A 201 0.21 -6.10 1.55
C LEU A 201 -1.15 -5.52 1.16
N HIS A 202 -2.08 -5.50 2.11
CA HIS A 202 -3.42 -4.99 1.86
C HIS A 202 -4.05 -4.38 3.11
N GLY A 203 -5.01 -3.46 2.92
CA GLY A 203 -5.90 -3.05 4.00
C GLY A 203 -6.61 -4.27 4.59
N ASP A 204 -6.71 -4.35 5.90
CA ASP A 204 -7.03 -5.62 6.57
C ASP A 204 -7.92 -5.41 7.81
N ALA A 205 -8.67 -6.44 8.21
CA ALA A 205 -9.31 -6.48 9.51
C ALA A 205 -8.32 -7.07 10.52
N VAL A 206 -8.02 -6.34 11.59
CA VAL A 206 -6.99 -6.71 12.58
C VAL A 206 -7.54 -6.72 13.99
N ILE A 207 -6.82 -7.39 14.90
CA ILE A 207 -7.12 -7.35 16.33
C ILE A 207 -6.79 -5.95 16.87
N ASP A 208 -7.73 -5.39 17.64
CA ASP A 208 -7.53 -4.16 18.38
C ASP A 208 -7.56 -4.46 19.88
N HIS A 209 -6.54 -4.02 20.62
CA HIS A 209 -6.41 -4.30 22.05
C HIS A 209 -7.39 -3.55 22.95
N THR A 210 -8.14 -2.58 22.41
CA THR A 210 -9.19 -1.83 23.13
C THR A 210 -10.58 -2.10 22.57
N LEU A 211 -10.70 -2.27 21.24
CA LEU A 211 -11.98 -2.44 20.55
C LEU A 211 -12.29 -3.90 20.17
N ASP A 212 -11.46 -4.87 20.57
CA ASP A 212 -11.40 -6.25 20.09
C ASP A 212 -10.92 -6.38 18.62
N CYS A 213 -11.46 -5.58 17.70
CA CYS A 213 -11.04 -5.54 16.30
C CYS A 213 -11.27 -4.16 15.67
N THR A 214 -10.58 -3.92 14.56
CA THR A 214 -10.88 -2.78 13.70
C THR A 214 -10.38 -3.00 12.27
N ILE A 215 -10.51 -1.99 11.42
CA ILE A 215 -9.95 -1.97 10.06
C ILE A 215 -8.64 -1.19 10.07
N LEU A 216 -7.56 -1.87 9.68
CA LEU A 216 -6.29 -1.25 9.37
C LEU A 216 -6.27 -0.86 7.89
N SER A 217 -6.36 0.44 7.60
CA SER A 217 -6.42 0.91 6.22
C SER A 217 -5.06 0.76 5.53
N GLY A 218 -5.08 0.55 4.21
CA GLY A 218 -3.83 0.52 3.45
C GLY A 218 -3.09 1.86 3.42
N ASP A 219 -3.74 2.99 3.74
CA ASP A 219 -3.06 4.30 3.82
C ASP A 219 -2.18 4.35 5.07
N VAL A 220 -2.72 3.87 6.20
CA VAL A 220 -1.99 3.72 7.48
C VAL A 220 -0.83 2.74 7.34
N ILE A 221 -1.01 1.63 6.61
CA ILE A 221 0.06 0.65 6.33
C ILE A 221 1.21 1.31 5.58
N ILE A 222 0.92 2.08 4.53
CA ILE A 222 1.97 2.76 3.75
C ILE A 222 2.70 3.79 4.59
N ARG A 223 2.00 4.60 5.39
CA ARG A 223 2.65 5.56 6.30
C ARG A 223 3.61 4.83 7.25
N HIS A 224 3.16 3.75 7.87
CA HIS A 224 3.98 2.96 8.79
C HIS A 224 5.22 2.38 8.12
N LEU A 225 5.07 1.79 6.94
CA LEU A 225 6.20 1.25 6.18
C LEU A 225 7.15 2.34 5.70
N ALA A 226 6.64 3.50 5.30
CA ALA A 226 7.48 4.64 4.90
C ALA A 226 8.32 5.17 6.07
N GLN A 227 7.77 5.20 7.28
CA GLN A 227 8.51 5.56 8.50
C GLN A 227 9.63 4.57 8.82
N LEU A 228 9.41 3.28 8.60
CA LEU A 228 10.39 2.23 8.91
C LEU A 228 11.48 2.11 7.83
N LEU A 229 11.10 2.21 6.55
CA LEU A 229 11.93 1.80 5.42
C LEU A 229 12.43 2.95 4.57
N MET A 230 11.91 4.18 4.77
CA MET A 230 12.35 5.41 4.11
C MET A 230 12.56 5.26 2.59
N PRO A 231 11.49 4.94 1.82
CA PRO A 231 11.59 4.80 0.38
C PRO A 231 12.01 6.13 -0.27
N GLU A 232 12.50 6.09 -1.51
CA GLU A 232 12.81 7.32 -2.25
C GLU A 232 11.55 8.15 -2.53
N TYR A 233 10.43 7.50 -2.82
CA TYR A 233 9.12 8.13 -3.00
C TYR A 233 7.97 7.15 -2.72
N VAL A 234 6.76 7.70 -2.54
CA VAL A 234 5.53 6.92 -2.36
C VAL A 234 4.52 7.30 -3.44
N VAL A 235 3.79 6.31 -3.96
CA VAL A 235 2.77 6.52 -5.00
C VAL A 235 1.42 6.03 -4.53
N PHE A 236 0.39 6.87 -4.57
CA PHE A 236 -1.01 6.47 -4.40
C PHE A 236 -1.71 6.46 -5.76
N LEU A 237 -2.05 5.28 -6.24
CA LEU A 237 -2.87 5.12 -7.44
C LEU A 237 -4.35 5.12 -7.05
N THR A 238 -5.13 6.02 -7.65
CA THR A 238 -6.57 6.19 -7.38
C THR A 238 -7.38 6.18 -8.69
N ASP A 239 -8.70 6.28 -8.58
CA ASP A 239 -9.66 6.34 -9.71
C ASP A 239 -9.84 7.75 -10.32
N VAL A 240 -9.22 8.76 -9.71
CA VAL A 240 -9.26 10.19 -10.10
C VAL A 240 -7.86 10.72 -10.36
N LEU A 241 -7.72 11.88 -11.03
CA LEU A 241 -6.41 12.39 -11.43
C LEU A 241 -5.50 12.74 -10.25
N GLY A 242 -6.05 13.12 -9.10
CA GLY A 242 -5.30 13.46 -7.90
C GLY A 242 -6.24 14.01 -6.83
N VAL A 243 -5.74 14.90 -5.99
CA VAL A 243 -6.52 15.64 -4.99
C VAL A 243 -7.17 16.85 -5.64
N TYR A 244 -8.46 17.02 -5.41
CA TYR A 244 -9.22 18.18 -5.84
C TYR A 244 -9.64 19.04 -4.64
N ASP A 245 -9.91 20.32 -4.89
CA ASP A 245 -10.40 21.25 -3.85
C ASP A 245 -11.82 20.95 -3.35
N ARG A 246 -12.56 20.15 -4.14
CA ARG A 246 -13.93 19.67 -3.91
C ARG A 246 -14.14 18.36 -4.68
N PRO A 247 -15.30 17.69 -4.59
CA PRO A 247 -15.54 16.44 -5.32
C PRO A 247 -15.22 16.54 -6.81
N PRO A 248 -14.45 15.62 -7.41
CA PRO A 248 -14.08 15.67 -8.82
C PRO A 248 -15.25 15.49 -9.79
N THR A 249 -16.43 15.13 -9.29
CA THR A 249 -17.69 15.13 -10.04
C THR A 249 -18.27 16.53 -10.23
N ASP A 250 -17.83 17.52 -9.45
CA ASP A 250 -18.19 18.92 -9.65
C ASP A 250 -17.42 19.48 -10.86
N PRO A 251 -18.10 20.04 -11.89
CA PRO A 251 -17.43 20.63 -13.05
C PRO A 251 -16.46 21.78 -12.72
N LYS A 252 -16.59 22.39 -11.53
CA LYS A 252 -15.72 23.46 -11.04
C LYS A 252 -14.57 22.94 -10.17
N ALA A 253 -14.44 21.62 -10.00
CA ALA A 253 -13.37 21.06 -9.20
C ALA A 253 -12.01 21.33 -9.84
N ILE A 254 -11.09 21.82 -9.02
CA ILE A 254 -9.74 22.18 -9.44
C ILE A 254 -8.76 21.15 -8.87
N LEU A 255 -7.96 20.57 -9.75
CA LEU A 255 -6.89 19.65 -9.36
C LEU A 255 -5.79 20.43 -8.62
N LEU A 256 -5.50 20.01 -7.39
CA LEU A 256 -4.39 20.49 -6.59
C LEU A 256 -3.13 19.78 -7.08
N ARG A 257 -2.30 20.46 -7.86
CA ARG A 257 -1.11 19.85 -8.48
C ARG A 257 0.05 19.71 -7.49
N GLU A 258 0.13 20.60 -6.52
CA GLU A 258 1.19 20.62 -5.51
C GLU A 258 0.66 21.06 -4.15
N ILE A 259 0.93 20.25 -3.13
CA ILE A 259 0.66 20.51 -1.73
C ILE A 259 2.00 20.44 -0.99
N ALA A 260 2.30 21.47 -0.19
CA ALA A 260 3.51 21.51 0.62
C ALA A 260 3.18 21.35 2.10
N VAL A 261 3.97 20.56 2.80
CA VAL A 261 3.80 20.23 4.23
C VAL A 261 4.87 20.93 5.04
N GLY A 262 4.47 21.68 6.06
CA GLY A 262 5.36 22.36 7.00
C GLY A 262 5.90 21.43 8.09
N GLU A 263 6.87 21.93 8.86
CA GLU A 263 7.48 21.17 9.97
C GLU A 263 6.45 20.80 11.05
N ASP A 264 5.44 21.64 11.27
CA ASP A 264 4.37 21.39 12.25
C ASP A 264 3.34 20.36 11.78
N GLY A 265 3.42 19.89 10.52
CA GLY A 265 2.46 18.96 9.90
C GLY A 265 1.31 19.66 9.17
N ASP A 266 1.17 20.97 9.31
CA ASP A 266 0.23 21.77 8.52
C ASP A 266 0.60 21.73 7.05
N TRP A 267 -0.39 21.65 6.17
CA TRP A 267 -0.20 21.61 4.73
C TRP A 267 -0.88 22.79 4.04
N SER A 268 -0.32 23.22 2.91
CA SER A 268 -0.82 24.34 2.11
C SER A 268 -0.71 24.04 0.63
N ILE A 269 -1.67 24.53 -0.15
CA ILE A 269 -1.69 24.39 -1.60
C ILE A 269 -0.64 25.33 -2.20
N VAL A 270 0.25 24.80 -3.03
CA VAL A 270 1.24 25.57 -3.79
C VAL A 270 0.77 25.79 -5.22
N LYS A 271 0.19 24.75 -5.85
CA LYS A 271 -0.35 24.82 -7.22
C LYS A 271 -1.77 24.26 -7.25
N PRO A 272 -2.78 25.04 -7.67
CA PRO A 272 -2.70 26.45 -8.10
C PRO A 272 -2.46 27.41 -6.92
N THR A 273 -1.99 28.63 -7.19
CA THR A 273 -1.78 29.65 -6.17
C THR A 273 -3.10 30.02 -5.45
N PRO A 274 -3.10 30.23 -4.12
CA PRO A 274 -4.31 30.46 -3.31
C PRO A 274 -5.18 31.66 -3.74
N ASP A 275 -4.63 32.65 -4.45
CA ASP A 275 -5.42 33.78 -4.98
C ASP A 275 -6.54 33.33 -5.93
N HIS A 276 -6.40 32.14 -6.53
CA HIS A 276 -7.43 31.50 -7.35
C HIS A 276 -8.49 30.73 -6.54
N MET A 277 -8.33 30.58 -5.22
CA MET A 277 -9.22 29.82 -4.34
C MET A 277 -9.84 30.72 -3.26
N LYS A 278 -10.93 31.43 -3.62
CA LYS A 278 -11.78 32.17 -2.67
C LYS A 278 -12.69 31.26 -1.81
N GLY A 279 -12.27 30.03 -1.52
CA GLY A 279 -13.08 29.06 -0.78
C GLY A 279 -12.24 28.08 0.02
N LYS A 280 -12.77 27.66 1.17
CA LYS A 280 -12.21 26.58 2.00
C LYS A 280 -12.26 25.27 1.19
N VAL A 281 -11.19 24.48 1.21
CA VAL A 281 -11.18 23.15 0.58
C VAL A 281 -12.30 22.31 1.20
N GLU A 282 -13.24 21.85 0.38
CA GLU A 282 -14.34 20.98 0.80
C GLU A 282 -13.93 19.53 0.55
N ILE A 283 -13.25 18.92 1.52
CA ILE A 283 -12.92 17.50 1.45
C ILE A 283 -14.14 16.72 1.95
N THR A 284 -15.04 16.34 1.05
CA THR A 284 -16.18 15.50 1.45
C THR A 284 -15.79 14.03 1.49
N VAL A 285 -16.11 13.35 2.59
CA VAL A 285 -16.06 11.90 2.68
C VAL A 285 -17.25 11.32 1.89
N ALA A 286 -16.98 10.48 0.89
CA ALA A 286 -18.07 9.78 0.19
C ALA A 286 -18.82 8.85 1.16
N ALA A 287 -20.15 8.79 1.09
CA ALA A 287 -21.02 8.06 2.04
C ALA A 287 -20.74 6.54 2.17
N HIS A 288 -19.91 5.97 1.29
CA HIS A 288 -19.51 4.56 1.29
C HIS A 288 -18.04 4.32 1.71
N ASP A 289 -17.34 5.37 2.14
CA ASP A 289 -15.94 5.28 2.56
C ASP A 289 -15.83 5.21 4.09
N THR A 290 -15.64 4.00 4.61
CA THR A 290 -15.50 3.76 6.06
C THR A 290 -14.15 4.20 6.62
N THR A 291 -13.25 4.75 5.79
CA THR A 291 -11.86 5.09 6.15
C THR A 291 -11.53 6.59 6.05
N GLY A 292 -12.51 7.45 5.74
CA GLY A 292 -12.30 8.91 5.64
C GLY A 292 -11.79 9.41 4.28
N GLY A 293 -11.68 8.52 3.28
CA GLY A 293 -11.53 8.87 1.87
C GLY A 293 -10.28 9.67 1.48
N MET A 294 -10.47 10.81 0.82
CA MET A 294 -9.36 11.63 0.32
C MET A 294 -8.69 12.43 1.44
N GLU A 295 -9.46 12.83 2.47
CA GLU A 295 -8.92 13.57 3.62
C GLU A 295 -7.87 12.75 4.37
N THR A 296 -8.24 11.54 4.79
CA THR A 296 -7.33 10.63 5.47
C THR A 296 -6.09 10.34 4.63
N LYS A 297 -6.24 10.17 3.32
CA LYS A 297 -5.11 9.95 2.42
C LYS A 297 -4.15 11.14 2.37
N ILE A 298 -4.67 12.37 2.36
CA ILE A 298 -3.83 13.58 2.45
C ILE A 298 -3.13 13.64 3.80
N LEU A 299 -3.82 13.33 4.90
CA LEU A 299 -3.21 13.34 6.24
C LEU A 299 -2.09 12.31 6.36
N GLU A 300 -2.32 11.06 5.94
CA GLU A 300 -1.30 10.02 5.92
C GLU A 300 -0.13 10.39 5.00
N ALA A 301 -0.42 10.92 3.80
CA ALA A 301 0.59 11.41 2.86
C ALA A 301 1.38 12.61 3.42
N ALA A 302 0.75 13.49 4.19
CA ALA A 302 1.43 14.63 4.81
C ALA A 302 2.43 14.16 5.88
N VAL A 303 2.09 13.13 6.66
CA VAL A 303 3.02 12.52 7.60
C VAL A 303 4.23 11.92 6.88
N ILE A 304 4.01 11.24 5.74
CA ILE A 304 5.11 10.71 4.91
C ILE A 304 5.97 11.84 4.35
N ALA A 305 5.35 12.86 3.76
CA ALA A 305 6.04 14.01 3.19
C ALA A 305 6.92 14.75 4.20
N LYS A 306 6.48 14.85 5.47
CA LYS A 306 7.26 15.45 6.56
C LYS A 306 8.56 14.69 6.85
N LEU A 307 8.68 13.41 6.50
CA LEU A 307 9.92 12.64 6.59
C LEU A 307 10.93 13.00 5.48
N GLY A 308 10.56 13.86 4.53
CA GLY A 308 11.35 14.17 3.35
C GLY A 308 11.15 13.18 2.20
N VAL A 309 10.09 12.35 2.26
CA VAL A 309 9.72 11.40 1.21
C VAL A 309 8.63 12.01 0.34
N ASP A 310 8.89 12.22 -0.94
CA ASP A 310 7.88 12.76 -1.86
C ASP A 310 6.73 11.76 -2.05
N VAL A 311 5.50 12.27 -2.07
CA VAL A 311 4.29 11.46 -2.30
C VAL A 311 3.58 11.92 -3.58
N TYR A 312 3.28 10.98 -4.47
CA TYR A 312 2.56 11.22 -5.71
C TYR A 312 1.16 10.59 -5.65
N ILE A 313 0.12 11.36 -5.94
CA ILE A 313 -1.26 10.86 -6.05
C ILE A 313 -1.71 11.03 -7.50
N THR A 314 -2.05 9.94 -8.18
CA THR A 314 -2.42 9.98 -9.60
C THR A 314 -3.42 8.88 -9.99
N LYS A 315 -4.07 9.03 -11.15
CA LYS A 315 -5.03 8.06 -11.65
C LYS A 315 -4.33 6.82 -12.19
N ALA A 316 -4.76 5.64 -11.71
CA ALA A 316 -4.33 4.35 -12.22
C ALA A 316 -4.54 4.21 -13.74
N GLY A 317 -3.63 3.51 -14.40
CA GLY A 317 -3.71 3.20 -15.83
C GLY A 317 -3.39 4.37 -16.78
N THR A 318 -3.11 5.57 -16.28
CA THR A 318 -2.74 6.73 -17.11
C THR A 318 -1.24 6.81 -17.39
N ASP A 319 -0.81 7.68 -18.30
CA ASP A 319 0.63 7.95 -18.52
C ASP A 319 1.30 8.55 -17.26
N HIS A 320 0.54 9.36 -16.51
CA HIS A 320 0.97 9.95 -15.24
C HIS A 320 1.23 8.88 -14.16
N CYS A 321 0.45 7.79 -14.15
CA CYS A 321 0.75 6.61 -13.32
C CYS A 321 2.15 6.06 -13.61
N ARG A 322 2.49 5.82 -14.88
CA ARG A 322 3.83 5.34 -15.26
C ARG A 322 4.94 6.28 -14.81
N ARG A 323 4.75 7.60 -15.00
CA ARG A 323 5.73 8.63 -14.60
C ARG A 323 5.93 8.66 -13.08
N ALA A 324 4.85 8.60 -12.30
CA ALA A 324 4.93 8.51 -10.84
C ALA A 324 5.63 7.24 -10.36
N LEU A 325 5.31 6.08 -10.93
CA LEU A 325 5.94 4.81 -10.57
C LEU A 325 7.46 4.81 -10.83
N ARG A 326 7.92 5.62 -11.80
CA ARG A 326 9.35 5.79 -12.10
C ARG A 326 10.07 6.84 -11.24
N GLY A 327 9.33 7.70 -10.52
CA GLY A 327 9.91 8.83 -9.79
C GLY A 327 10.13 10.08 -10.64
N GLU A 328 9.58 10.16 -11.85
CA GLU A 328 9.84 11.21 -12.85
C GLU A 328 8.96 12.47 -12.65
N VAL A 329 8.63 12.82 -11.39
CA VAL A 329 7.67 13.90 -11.04
C VAL A 329 8.30 14.97 -10.13
N HIS A 330 9.61 14.90 -9.89
CA HIS A 330 10.32 15.81 -8.99
C HIS A 330 10.11 17.30 -9.37
N ASP A 331 10.23 17.66 -10.65
CA ASP A 331 10.12 19.05 -11.12
C ASP A 331 8.72 19.46 -11.62
N ILE A 332 7.67 18.67 -11.27
CA ILE A 332 6.25 18.84 -11.67
C ILE A 332 6.06 19.50 -13.05
N PRO A 333 6.21 18.72 -14.15
CA PRO A 333 6.10 19.26 -15.51
C PRO A 333 4.71 19.83 -15.82
N ASP A 334 4.59 20.77 -16.75
CA ASP A 334 3.32 21.46 -17.00
C ASP A 334 2.17 20.54 -17.42
N ASP A 335 2.49 19.45 -18.12
CA ASP A 335 1.55 18.43 -18.57
C ASP A 335 1.17 17.40 -17.49
N TRP A 336 1.78 17.45 -16.31
CA TRP A 336 1.51 16.52 -15.22
C TRP A 336 0.09 16.68 -14.65
N LEU A 337 -0.73 15.62 -14.77
CA LEU A 337 -2.02 15.52 -14.10
C LEU A 337 -1.94 14.56 -12.92
N GLY A 338 -1.69 15.15 -11.76
CA GLY A 338 -1.77 14.54 -10.45
C GLY A 338 -1.36 15.50 -9.36
N THR A 339 -1.29 15.01 -8.13
CA THR A 339 -0.90 15.80 -6.97
C THR A 339 0.43 15.33 -6.45
N VAL A 340 1.38 16.25 -6.27
CA VAL A 340 2.57 15.98 -5.46
C VAL A 340 2.38 16.57 -4.07
N ILE A 341 2.68 15.77 -3.05
CA ILE A 341 2.72 16.18 -1.65
C ILE A 341 4.17 16.01 -1.17
N ARG A 342 4.79 17.11 -0.71
CA ARG A 342 6.21 17.13 -0.32
C ARG A 342 6.45 18.09 0.85
N SER A 343 7.56 17.91 1.56
CA SER A 343 7.96 18.86 2.61
C SER A 343 8.28 20.24 2.01
N LYS A 344 7.95 21.32 2.73
CA LYS A 344 8.46 22.67 2.43
C LYS A 344 9.97 22.63 2.58
N ARG A 345 10.69 22.62 1.45
CA ARG A 345 12.16 22.78 1.47
C ARG A 345 12.48 24.15 2.09
N LYS A 346 13.41 24.17 3.04
CA LYS A 346 13.99 25.41 3.58
C LYS A 346 14.74 26.18 2.51
#